data_AF-A0A968N395-F1
#
_entry.id   AF-A0A968N395-F1
#
_cell.length_a   1.000
_cell.length_b   1.000
_cell.length_c   1.000
_cell.angle_alpha   90.00
_cell.angle_beta   90.00
_cell.angle_gamma   90.00
#
_symmetry.space_group_name_H-M   'P 1'
#
loop_
_entity.id
_entity.type
_entity.pdbx_description
1 polymer ?
#
loop_
_entity_poly.entity_id
_entity_poly.type
_entity_poly.pdbx_seq_one_letter_code
_entity_poly.pdbx_strand_id
1 'polypeptide(L)'
;MTPPEITSTLTALFPMAVVQQPSADTWQVEAPAWRLLVILSEDGSWLRLLLPLVPLSAAQPYLTEFLTENFDFTQEARYAIAQDVLWGVYQHSFPTLTAADFQRAIARLLHLHETGLERGFQQQSDRRLRQIVQAAKQQGQTQAMTLQNLDRFYQEGLLGGLEQTTEERDRTLAAWRDRLASLWDQVEPDAD
;
A
#
# COMPACT_ATOMS: atom_id res chain seq x y z
N MET A 1 -5.69 -7.30 27.62
CA MET A 1 -4.83 -6.11 27.49
C MET A 1 -5.37 -5.01 28.38
N THR A 2 -4.52 -4.11 28.87
CA THR A 2 -4.89 -2.93 29.68
C THR A 2 -4.19 -1.68 29.16
N PRO A 3 -4.68 -0.46 29.46
CA PRO A 3 -4.03 0.78 29.02
C PRO A 3 -2.54 0.89 29.42
N PRO A 4 -2.11 0.52 30.65
CA PRO A 4 -0.68 0.51 30.99
C PRO A 4 0.14 -0.50 30.18
N GLU A 5 -0.45 -1.66 29.85
CA GLU A 5 0.20 -2.65 28.98
C GLU A 5 0.35 -2.15 27.54
N ILE A 6 -0.54 -1.27 27.05
CA ILE A 6 -0.38 -0.63 25.75
C ILE A 6 0.87 0.25 25.77
N THR A 7 0.98 1.14 26.76
CA THR A 7 2.14 2.03 26.90
C THR A 7 3.45 1.26 27.01
N SER A 8 3.49 0.19 27.82
CA SER A 8 4.70 -0.62 27.98
C SER A 8 5.05 -1.36 26.69
N THR A 9 4.05 -1.90 25.98
CA THR A 9 4.27 -2.61 24.71
C THR A 9 4.78 -1.67 23.62
N LEU A 10 4.18 -0.48 23.47
CA LEU A 10 4.62 0.50 22.47
C LEU A 10 6.05 0.99 22.74
N THR A 11 6.37 1.28 24.01
CA THR A 11 7.73 1.69 24.40
C THR A 11 8.76 0.60 24.13
N ALA A 12 8.39 -0.67 24.37
CA ALA A 12 9.27 -1.81 24.12
C ALA A 12 9.47 -2.08 22.62
N LEU A 13 8.42 -1.94 21.81
CA LEU A 13 8.50 -2.13 20.36
C LEU A 13 9.28 -1.01 19.65
N PHE A 14 9.19 0.21 20.17
CA PHE A 14 9.73 1.39 19.51
C PHE A 14 10.65 2.20 20.43
N PRO A 15 11.80 1.65 20.85
CA PRO A 15 12.71 2.33 21.78
C PRO A 15 13.31 3.63 21.23
N MET A 16 13.29 3.81 19.90
CA MET A 16 13.79 5.00 19.22
C MET A 16 12.68 5.95 18.75
N ALA A 17 11.41 5.58 18.90
CA ALA A 17 10.29 6.44 18.52
C ALA A 17 9.80 7.23 19.73
N VAL A 18 9.15 8.37 19.46
CA VAL A 18 8.51 9.14 20.52
C VAL A 18 7.12 8.57 20.76
N VAL A 19 6.94 7.86 21.87
CA VAL A 19 5.63 7.37 22.32
C VAL A 19 4.99 8.45 23.20
N GLN A 20 3.86 8.97 22.76
CA GLN A 20 3.06 9.97 23.46
C GLN A 20 1.70 9.38 23.83
N GLN A 21 1.12 9.90 24.90
CA GLN A 21 -0.25 9.60 25.31
C GLN A 21 -1.03 10.92 25.43
N PRO A 22 -1.55 11.47 24.31
CA PRO A 22 -2.23 12.76 24.31
C PRO A 22 -3.47 12.82 25.22
N SER A 23 -4.11 11.68 25.45
CA SER A 23 -5.25 11.51 26.36
C SER A 23 -5.24 10.10 26.96
N ALA A 24 -6.08 9.85 27.96
CA ALA A 24 -6.12 8.56 28.65
C ALA A 24 -6.47 7.37 27.73
N ASP A 25 -7.15 7.63 26.63
CA ASP A 25 -7.65 6.69 25.63
C ASP A 25 -6.88 6.72 24.31
N THR A 26 -5.89 7.60 24.15
CA THR A 26 -5.15 7.76 22.90
C THR A 26 -3.65 7.68 23.11
N TRP A 27 -2.99 6.87 22.28
CA TRP A 27 -1.54 6.83 22.15
C TRP A 27 -1.12 7.18 20.73
N GLN A 28 0.06 7.77 20.63
CA GLN A 28 0.66 8.16 19.37
C GLN A 28 2.13 7.76 19.38
N VAL A 29 2.56 7.02 18.37
CA VAL A 29 3.97 6.72 18.14
C VAL A 29 4.42 7.51 16.93
N GLU A 30 5.39 8.39 17.14
CA GLU A 30 6.00 9.20 16.09
C GLU A 30 7.37 8.63 15.72
N ALA A 31 7.49 8.20 14.47
CA ALA A 31 8.76 7.85 13.83
C ALA A 31 9.03 8.82 12.66
N PRO A 32 10.26 8.92 12.16
CA PRO A 32 10.57 9.85 11.07
C PRO A 32 9.74 9.67 9.79
N ALA A 33 9.33 8.43 9.50
CA ALA A 33 8.64 8.08 8.25
C ALA A 33 7.13 7.79 8.42
N TRP A 34 6.66 7.57 9.64
CA TRP A 34 5.28 7.14 9.88
C TRP A 34 4.81 7.52 11.28
N ARG A 35 3.48 7.55 11.45
CA ARG A 35 2.83 7.84 12.71
C ARG A 35 1.73 6.83 13.00
N LEU A 36 1.86 6.09 14.10
CA LEU A 36 0.83 5.15 14.54
C LEU A 36 -0.06 5.82 15.59
N LEU A 37 -1.37 5.78 15.39
CA LEU A 37 -2.37 6.15 16.38
C LEU A 37 -3.00 4.89 16.96
N VAL A 38 -3.14 4.85 18.27
CA VAL A 38 -3.87 3.81 19.00
C VAL A 38 -4.97 4.51 19.78
N ILE A 39 -6.22 4.16 19.52
CA ILE A 39 -7.38 4.84 20.09
C ILE A 39 -8.28 3.78 20.72
N LEU A 40 -8.47 3.88 22.03
CA LEU A 40 -9.50 3.17 22.76
C LEU A 40 -10.80 3.96 22.66
N SER A 41 -11.94 3.29 22.44
CA SER A 41 -13.25 3.96 22.46
C SER A 41 -13.56 4.51 23.86
N GLU A 42 -14.40 5.54 23.93
CA GLU A 42 -14.77 6.19 25.20
C GLU A 42 -15.38 5.21 26.21
N ASP A 43 -16.12 4.21 25.73
CA ASP A 43 -16.72 3.14 26.54
C ASP A 43 -15.75 1.97 26.83
N GLY A 44 -14.52 2.03 26.33
CA GLY A 44 -13.48 1.01 26.50
C GLY A 44 -13.76 -0.31 25.78
N SER A 45 -14.77 -0.40 24.92
CA SER A 45 -15.17 -1.66 24.29
C SER A 45 -14.33 -2.04 23.06
N TRP A 46 -13.75 -1.05 22.37
CA TRP A 46 -13.00 -1.23 21.12
C TRP A 46 -11.65 -0.52 21.13
N LEU A 47 -10.64 -1.19 20.58
CA LEU A 47 -9.35 -0.59 20.25
C LEU A 47 -9.25 -0.43 18.73
N ARG A 48 -8.76 0.72 18.28
CA ARG A 48 -8.44 1.01 16.88
C ARG A 48 -6.97 1.39 16.77
N LEU A 49 -6.29 0.80 15.79
CA LEU A 49 -4.94 1.18 15.38
C LEU A 49 -5.07 1.80 13.99
N LEU A 50 -4.53 2.99 13.81
CA LEU A 50 -4.61 3.76 12.57
C LEU A 50 -3.20 4.18 12.16
N LEU A 51 -2.85 3.91 10.91
CA LEU A 51 -1.59 4.30 10.30
C LEU A 51 -1.90 5.03 8.99
N PRO A 52 -1.66 6.35 8.88
CA PRO A 52 -1.81 7.06 7.61
C PRO A 52 -0.74 6.56 6.64
N LEU A 53 -1.15 6.28 5.41
CA LEU A 53 -0.25 5.75 4.38
C LEU A 53 0.10 6.81 3.36
N VAL A 54 -0.90 7.28 2.60
CA VAL A 54 -0.72 8.29 1.55
C VAL A 54 -1.98 9.16 1.41
N PRO A 55 -1.86 10.38 0.84
CA PRO A 55 -3.02 11.15 0.42
C PRO A 55 -3.91 10.35 -0.54
N LEU A 56 -5.22 10.54 -0.44
CA LEU A 56 -6.19 9.88 -1.31
C LEU A 56 -5.91 10.14 -2.79
N SER A 57 -5.45 11.34 -3.14
CA SER A 57 -5.07 11.70 -4.52
C SER A 57 -3.99 10.79 -5.10
N ALA A 58 -3.03 10.35 -4.29
CA ALA A 58 -1.98 9.42 -4.70
C ALA A 58 -2.48 7.96 -4.73
N ALA A 59 -3.39 7.59 -3.83
CA ALA A 59 -4.00 6.26 -3.78
C ALA A 59 -5.09 6.03 -4.83
N GLN A 60 -5.70 7.09 -5.36
CA GLN A 60 -6.91 7.03 -6.19
C GLN A 60 -6.80 6.10 -7.42
N PRO A 61 -5.66 6.04 -8.14
CA PRO A 61 -5.51 5.11 -9.26
C PRO A 61 -5.57 3.63 -8.84
N TYR A 62 -5.22 3.33 -7.59
CA TYR A 62 -4.96 1.99 -7.07
C TYR A 62 -6.06 1.48 -6.11
N LEU A 63 -7.22 2.14 -6.05
CA LEU A 63 -8.25 1.81 -5.05
C LEU A 63 -8.78 0.37 -5.20
N THR A 64 -8.94 -0.09 -6.43
CA THR A 64 -9.42 -1.46 -6.69
C THR A 64 -8.40 -2.49 -6.20
N GLU A 65 -7.12 -2.21 -6.38
CA GLU A 65 -6.00 -3.02 -5.91
C GLU A 65 -6.01 -3.08 -4.38
N PHE A 66 -6.08 -1.93 -3.69
CA PHE A 66 -6.16 -1.92 -2.22
C PHE A 66 -7.39 -2.68 -1.68
N LEU A 67 -8.53 -2.60 -2.37
CA LEU A 67 -9.73 -3.38 -2.01
C LEU A 67 -9.56 -4.87 -2.28
N THR A 68 -8.81 -5.24 -3.31
CA THR A 68 -8.46 -6.65 -3.60
C THR A 68 -7.49 -7.17 -2.55
N GLU A 69 -6.47 -6.40 -2.18
CA GLU A 69 -5.53 -6.76 -1.12
C GLU A 69 -6.22 -6.93 0.24
N ASN A 70 -7.25 -6.14 0.53
CA ASN A 70 -8.09 -6.31 1.71
C ASN A 70 -8.72 -7.71 1.81
N PHE A 71 -8.97 -8.34 0.66
CA PHE A 71 -9.53 -9.68 0.60
C PHE A 71 -8.44 -10.76 0.73
N ASP A 72 -7.32 -10.59 0.03
CA ASP A 72 -6.32 -11.66 -0.13
C ASP A 72 -5.16 -11.61 0.89
N PHE A 73 -4.73 -10.42 1.33
CA PHE A 73 -3.39 -10.24 1.92
C PHE A 73 -3.33 -9.44 3.23
N THR A 74 -4.28 -8.54 3.51
CA THR A 74 -4.18 -7.67 4.69
C THR A 74 -4.48 -8.37 6.02
N GLN A 75 -5.10 -9.57 5.97
CA GLN A 75 -5.47 -10.39 7.12
C GLN A 75 -6.33 -9.62 8.14
N GLU A 76 -5.84 -9.39 9.36
CA GLU A 76 -6.57 -8.67 10.39
C GLU A 76 -6.59 -7.14 10.20
N ALA A 77 -5.65 -6.61 9.42
CA ALA A 77 -5.62 -5.20 9.03
C ALA A 77 -6.41 -4.97 7.73
N ARG A 78 -6.71 -3.72 7.41
CA ARG A 78 -7.37 -3.34 6.16
C ARG A 78 -7.04 -1.91 5.75
N TYR A 79 -7.04 -1.64 4.46
CA TYR A 79 -7.08 -0.31 3.89
C TYR A 79 -8.46 0.32 4.07
N ALA A 80 -8.50 1.59 4.47
CA ALA A 80 -9.71 2.40 4.57
C ALA A 80 -9.42 3.85 4.18
N ILE A 81 -10.46 4.58 3.76
CA ILE A 81 -10.33 5.99 3.37
C ILE A 81 -11.10 6.84 4.37
N ALA A 82 -10.43 7.87 4.90
CA ALA A 82 -11.05 8.89 5.73
C ALA A 82 -10.20 10.17 5.65
N GLN A 83 -10.84 11.34 5.70
CA GLN A 83 -10.14 12.63 5.78
C GLN A 83 -9.09 12.82 4.66
N ASP A 84 -9.45 12.46 3.42
CA ASP A 84 -8.58 12.55 2.23
C ASP A 84 -7.24 11.79 2.34
N VAL A 85 -7.19 10.77 3.19
CA VAL A 85 -6.02 9.90 3.41
C VAL A 85 -6.44 8.43 3.30
N LEU A 86 -5.57 7.63 2.68
CA LEU A 86 -5.61 6.18 2.77
C LEU A 86 -4.94 5.74 4.09
N TRP A 87 -5.66 4.97 4.88
CA TRP A 87 -5.24 4.47 6.18
C TRP A 87 -5.07 2.95 6.16
N GLY A 88 -4.04 2.46 6.83
CA GLY A 88 -4.03 1.12 7.39
C GLY A 88 -4.79 1.12 8.71
N VAL A 89 -5.78 0.25 8.84
CA VAL A 89 -6.68 0.20 9.99
C VAL A 89 -6.72 -1.23 10.55
N TYR A 90 -6.63 -1.33 11.87
CA TYR A 90 -6.97 -2.54 12.62
C TYR A 90 -7.96 -2.17 13.72
N GLN A 91 -8.97 -3.02 13.93
CA GLN A 91 -9.97 -2.83 14.98
C GLN A 91 -10.20 -4.14 15.71
N HIS A 92 -10.27 -4.10 17.03
CA HIS A 92 -10.48 -5.28 17.85
C HIS A 92 -11.28 -4.96 19.11
N SER A 93 -12.07 -5.92 19.58
CA SER A 93 -12.74 -5.81 20.87
C SER A 93 -11.67 -5.76 21.96
N PHE A 94 -11.62 -4.68 22.74
CA PHE A 94 -10.56 -4.49 23.73
C PHE A 94 -10.56 -5.56 24.84
N PRO A 95 -11.73 -6.03 25.34
CA PRO A 95 -11.79 -7.11 26.34
C PRO A 95 -11.09 -8.41 25.92
N THR A 96 -11.08 -8.75 24.64
CA THR A 96 -10.49 -10.00 24.13
C THR A 96 -9.10 -9.79 23.53
N LEU A 97 -8.60 -8.55 23.49
CA LEU A 97 -7.30 -8.25 22.91
C LEU A 97 -6.18 -8.79 23.80
N THR A 98 -5.32 -9.63 23.23
CA THR A 98 -4.07 -10.06 23.87
C THR A 98 -2.90 -9.16 23.45
N ALA A 99 -1.82 -9.18 24.23
CA ALA A 99 -0.58 -8.46 23.85
C ALA A 99 0.00 -8.98 22.52
N ALA A 100 -0.11 -10.30 22.27
CA ALA A 100 0.34 -10.90 21.02
C ALA A 100 -0.47 -10.42 19.81
N ASP A 101 -1.79 -10.28 19.96
CA ASP A 101 -2.65 -9.73 18.89
C ASP A 101 -2.30 -8.27 18.61
N PHE A 102 -2.08 -7.49 19.66
CA PHE A 102 -1.70 -6.08 19.54
C PHE A 102 -0.36 -5.91 18.81
N GLN A 103 0.67 -6.66 19.22
CA GLN A 103 1.98 -6.65 18.56
C GLN A 103 1.90 -7.10 17.10
N ARG A 104 1.14 -8.16 16.82
CA ARG A 104 0.95 -8.69 15.45
C ARG A 104 0.22 -7.69 14.56
N ALA A 105 -0.82 -7.03 15.08
CA ALA A 105 -1.54 -5.99 14.36
C ALA A 105 -0.64 -4.80 14.00
N ILE A 106 0.21 -4.35 14.93
CA ILE A 106 1.21 -3.29 14.67
C ILE A 106 2.18 -3.73 13.57
N ALA A 107 2.77 -4.92 13.68
CA ALA A 107 3.68 -5.44 12.67
C ALA A 107 3.01 -5.54 11.29
N ARG A 108 1.74 -5.95 11.23
CA ARG A 108 0.96 -6.01 10.00
C ARG A 108 0.74 -4.61 9.41
N LEU A 109 0.37 -3.63 10.22
CA LEU A 109 0.17 -2.25 9.75
C LEU A 109 1.46 -1.63 9.20
N LEU A 110 2.58 -1.82 9.90
CA LEU A 110 3.89 -1.36 9.41
C LEU A 110 4.28 -2.06 8.11
N HIS A 111 4.01 -3.37 7.98
CA HIS A 111 4.23 -4.09 6.73
C HIS A 111 3.39 -3.53 5.58
N LEU A 112 2.12 -3.16 5.82
CA LEU A 112 1.27 -2.51 4.81
C LEU A 112 1.80 -1.12 4.41
N HIS A 113 2.38 -0.39 5.36
CA HIS A 113 3.02 0.89 5.08
C HIS A 113 4.29 0.73 4.23
N GLU A 114 5.12 -0.26 4.53
CA GLU A 114 6.34 -0.54 3.77
C GLU A 114 6.06 -1.12 2.38
N THR A 115 5.09 -2.02 2.24
CA THR A 115 4.93 -2.83 1.02
C THR A 115 3.66 -2.57 0.22
N GLY A 116 2.63 -1.98 0.83
CA GLY A 116 1.31 -1.83 0.21
C GLY A 116 1.31 -0.91 -1.01
N LEU A 117 2.08 0.17 -0.95
CA LEU A 117 2.20 1.10 -2.07
C LEU A 117 2.95 0.48 -3.26
N GLU A 118 4.00 -0.27 -2.98
CA GLU A 118 4.81 -0.93 -4.01
C GLU A 118 4.04 -2.06 -4.70
N ARG A 119 3.24 -2.85 -3.96
CA ARG A 119 2.45 -3.95 -4.54
C ARG A 119 1.30 -3.46 -5.40
N GLY A 120 0.52 -2.48 -4.92
CA GLY A 120 -0.54 -1.86 -5.72
C GLY A 120 0.01 -1.25 -7.02
N PHE A 121 1.16 -0.57 -6.94
CA PHE A 121 1.85 -0.04 -8.10
C PHE A 121 2.29 -1.13 -9.08
N GLN A 122 2.93 -2.20 -8.59
CA GLN A 122 3.40 -3.31 -9.42
C GLN A 122 2.25 -4.04 -10.10
N GLN A 123 1.14 -4.30 -9.39
CA GLN A 123 -0.03 -4.98 -9.95
C GLN A 123 -0.72 -4.13 -11.01
N GLN A 124 -0.91 -2.83 -10.78
CA GLN A 124 -1.48 -1.94 -11.78
C GLN A 124 -0.56 -1.82 -13.00
N SER A 125 0.74 -1.66 -12.78
CA SER A 125 1.75 -1.60 -13.86
C SER A 125 1.67 -2.85 -14.73
N ASP A 126 1.59 -4.04 -14.11
CA ASP A 126 1.44 -5.30 -14.84
C ASP A 126 0.15 -5.37 -15.65
N ARG A 127 -0.99 -4.99 -15.06
CA ARG A 127 -2.30 -4.95 -15.76
C ARG A 127 -2.26 -4.02 -16.96
N ARG A 128 -1.69 -2.82 -16.81
CA ARG A 128 -1.58 -1.84 -17.90
C ARG A 128 -0.62 -2.29 -18.98
N LEU A 129 0.52 -2.89 -18.62
CA LEU A 129 1.44 -3.47 -19.60
C LEU A 129 0.79 -4.58 -20.41
N ARG A 130 -0.04 -5.44 -19.79
CA ARG A 130 -0.82 -6.46 -20.51
C ARG A 130 -1.80 -5.83 -21.50
N GLN A 131 -2.53 -4.78 -21.10
CA GLN A 131 -3.44 -4.05 -21.99
C GLN A 131 -2.70 -3.42 -23.17
N ILE A 132 -1.52 -2.84 -22.94
CA ILE A 132 -0.67 -2.29 -24.01
C ILE A 132 -0.24 -3.39 -24.98
N VAL A 133 0.23 -4.53 -24.48
CA VAL A 133 0.63 -5.67 -25.32
C VAL A 133 -0.55 -6.19 -26.14
N GLN A 134 -1.72 -6.35 -25.53
CA GLN A 134 -2.94 -6.82 -26.20
C GLN A 134 -3.37 -5.86 -27.31
N ALA A 135 -3.47 -4.56 -27.01
CA ALA A 135 -3.84 -3.54 -27.98
C ALA A 135 -2.79 -3.41 -29.11
N ALA A 136 -1.51 -3.50 -28.78
CA ALA A 136 -0.43 -3.49 -29.77
C ALA A 136 -0.51 -4.68 -30.72
N LYS A 137 -0.75 -5.89 -30.20
CA LYS A 137 -0.93 -7.10 -31.03
C LYS A 137 -2.16 -7.00 -31.93
N GLN A 138 -3.29 -6.52 -31.41
CA GLN A 138 -4.51 -6.30 -32.21
C GLN A 138 -4.29 -5.29 -33.35
N GLN A 139 -3.45 -4.28 -33.11
CA GLN A 139 -3.07 -3.29 -34.13
C GLN A 139 -1.96 -3.77 -35.08
N GLY A 140 -1.51 -5.02 -34.97
CA GLY A 140 -0.42 -5.57 -35.80
C GLY A 140 0.96 -4.97 -35.50
N GLN A 141 1.13 -4.34 -34.33
CA GLN A 141 2.41 -3.77 -33.91
C GLN A 141 3.40 -4.88 -33.51
N THR A 142 4.69 -4.59 -33.65
CA THR A 142 5.76 -5.48 -33.18
C THR A 142 6.22 -5.11 -31.77
N GLN A 143 6.76 -6.09 -31.05
CA GLN A 143 7.35 -5.90 -29.72
C GLN A 143 8.35 -4.73 -29.70
N ALA A 144 9.22 -4.65 -30.70
CA ALA A 144 10.23 -3.59 -30.81
C ALA A 144 9.59 -2.20 -30.92
N MET A 145 8.50 -2.07 -31.69
CA MET A 145 7.79 -0.80 -31.84
C MET A 145 7.03 -0.43 -30.55
N THR A 146 6.44 -1.40 -29.86
CA THR A 146 5.77 -1.15 -28.57
C THR A 146 6.77 -0.76 -27.47
N LEU A 147 7.96 -1.37 -27.44
CA LEU A 147 9.04 -0.98 -26.52
C LEU A 147 9.54 0.44 -26.77
N GLN A 148 9.65 0.87 -28.03
CA GLN A 148 10.00 2.25 -28.37
C GLN A 148 8.92 3.25 -27.95
N ASN A 149 7.66 2.85 -27.97
CA ASN A 149 6.53 3.67 -27.54
C ASN A 149 6.36 3.73 -26.01
N LEU A 150 7.05 2.88 -25.24
CA LEU A 150 6.92 2.81 -23.79
C LEU A 150 7.28 4.12 -23.08
N ASP A 151 8.34 4.80 -23.55
CA ASP A 151 8.75 6.09 -22.98
C ASP A 151 7.66 7.17 -23.15
N ARG A 152 6.94 7.11 -24.28
CA ARG A 152 5.81 7.99 -24.54
C ARG A 152 4.63 7.65 -23.64
N PHE A 153 4.29 6.37 -23.47
CA PHE A 153 3.23 5.95 -22.55
C PHE A 153 3.53 6.34 -21.09
N TYR A 154 4.80 6.29 -20.69
CA TYR A 154 5.25 6.82 -19.41
C TYR A 154 4.98 8.33 -19.30
N GLN A 155 5.42 9.12 -20.28
CA GLN A 155 5.25 10.58 -20.30
C GLN A 155 3.78 11.01 -20.32
N GLU A 156 2.91 10.23 -20.96
CA GLU A 156 1.46 10.44 -21.01
C GLU A 156 0.76 10.06 -19.68
N GLY A 157 1.51 9.57 -18.66
CA GLY A 157 0.96 9.14 -17.38
C GLY A 157 0.14 7.85 -17.47
N LEU A 158 0.18 7.16 -18.61
CA LEU A 158 -0.61 5.96 -18.89
C LEU A 158 -0.16 4.75 -18.10
N LEU A 159 0.98 4.80 -17.43
CA LEU A 159 1.47 3.69 -16.62
C LEU A 159 1.42 3.99 -15.11
N GLY A 160 1.19 5.26 -14.73
CA GLY A 160 1.21 5.73 -13.35
C GLY A 160 2.63 5.75 -12.82
N GLY A 161 3.21 6.93 -12.63
CA GLY A 161 4.52 7.09 -12.00
C GLY A 161 4.38 7.82 -10.67
N LEU A 162 4.98 7.28 -9.62
CA LEU A 162 5.11 7.93 -8.30
C LEU A 162 6.52 8.53 -8.12
N GLU A 163 7.40 8.37 -9.11
CA GLU A 163 8.81 8.72 -9.07
C GLU A 163 9.00 10.23 -9.06
N GLN A 164 9.81 10.70 -8.11
CA GLN A 164 10.10 12.13 -7.94
C GLN A 164 11.45 12.51 -8.56
N THR A 165 12.28 11.53 -8.92
CA THR A 165 13.62 11.74 -9.48
C THR A 165 13.83 11.06 -10.84
N THR A 166 14.77 11.59 -11.62
CA THR A 166 15.15 11.03 -12.94
C THR A 166 15.73 9.63 -12.83
N GLU A 167 16.47 9.32 -11.76
CA GLU A 167 17.06 7.99 -11.54
C GLU A 167 15.99 6.92 -11.23
N GLU A 168 15.00 7.25 -10.40
CA GLU A 168 13.87 6.36 -10.12
C GLU A 168 13.08 6.07 -11.40
N ARG A 169 12.80 7.11 -12.19
CA ARG A 169 12.14 6.98 -13.49
C ARG A 169 12.87 6.01 -14.42
N ASP A 170 14.18 6.18 -14.58
CA ASP A 170 14.96 5.36 -15.52
C ASP A 170 15.03 3.88 -15.07
N ARG A 171 15.06 3.63 -13.76
CA ARG A 171 14.94 2.26 -13.21
C ARG A 171 13.56 1.66 -13.45
N THR A 172 12.49 2.41 -13.20
CA THR A 172 11.11 1.97 -13.47
C THR A 172 10.91 1.64 -14.94
N LEU A 173 11.37 2.51 -15.85
CA LEU A 173 11.31 2.28 -17.30
C LEU A 173 12.07 1.03 -17.72
N ALA A 174 13.26 0.79 -17.16
CA ALA A 174 14.02 -0.43 -17.45
C ALA A 174 13.25 -1.69 -17.01
N ALA A 175 12.73 -1.71 -15.78
CA ALA A 175 11.93 -2.82 -15.27
C ALA A 175 10.67 -3.07 -16.11
N TRP A 176 10.02 -2.02 -16.59
CA TRP A 176 8.85 -2.13 -17.46
C TRP A 176 9.18 -2.64 -18.86
N ARG A 177 10.32 -2.24 -19.44
CA ARG A 177 10.78 -2.78 -20.74
C ARG A 177 10.99 -4.29 -20.64
N ASP A 178 11.69 -4.75 -19.59
CA ASP A 178 11.92 -6.17 -19.35
C ASP A 178 10.60 -6.92 -19.14
N ARG A 179 9.68 -6.32 -18.37
CA ARG A 179 8.36 -6.93 -18.13
C ARG A 179 7.51 -7.00 -19.39
N LEU A 180 7.46 -5.94 -20.19
CA LEU A 180 6.73 -5.93 -21.46
C LEU A 180 7.29 -7.00 -22.40
N ALA A 181 8.61 -7.12 -22.47
CA ALA A 181 9.25 -8.13 -23.29
C ALA A 181 8.85 -9.55 -22.86
N SER A 182 8.81 -9.81 -21.55
CA SER A 182 8.32 -11.08 -20.99
C SER A 182 6.83 -11.34 -21.27
N LEU A 183 6.00 -10.30 -21.18
CA LEU A 183 4.55 -10.40 -21.42
C LEU A 183 4.20 -10.61 -22.89
N TRP A 184 5.06 -10.18 -23.82
CA TRP A 184 4.82 -10.30 -25.25
C TRP A 184 4.57 -11.75 -25.67
N ASP A 185 5.26 -12.71 -25.07
CA ASP A 185 5.08 -14.14 -25.40
C ASP A 185 3.95 -14.80 -24.57
N GLN A 186 3.50 -14.16 -23.48
CA GLN A 186 2.50 -14.71 -22.55
C GLN A 186 1.06 -14.28 -22.86
N VAL A 187 0.87 -13.10 -23.46
CA VAL A 187 -0.45 -12.54 -23.78
C VAL A 187 -0.82 -12.97 -25.20
N GLU A 188 -1.76 -13.89 -25.35
CA GLU A 188 -2.35 -14.18 -26.64
C GLU A 188 -3.25 -13.03 -27.09
N PRO A 189 -3.27 -12.67 -28.39
CA PRO A 189 -4.34 -11.81 -28.91
C PRO A 189 -5.66 -12.59 -28.77
N ASP A 190 -6.69 -11.98 -28.19
CA ASP A 190 -8.02 -12.59 -28.14
C ASP A 190 -8.41 -13.03 -29.56
N ALA A 191 -8.75 -14.31 -29.70
CA ALA A 191 -9.36 -14.83 -30.92
C ALA A 191 -10.81 -14.35 -30.94
N ASP A 192 -11.15 -13.47 -31.88
CA ASP A 192 -12.53 -13.15 -32.24
C ASP A 192 -13.34 -14.41 -32.60
#